data_AF-A0A966C568-F1
#
_entry.id   AF-A0A966C568-F1
#
_cell.length_a   1.000
_cell.length_b   1.000
_cell.length_c   1.000
_cell.angle_alpha   90.00
_cell.angle_beta   90.00
_cell.angle_gamma   90.00
#
_symmetry.space_group_name_H-M   'P 1'
#
loop_
_entity.id
_entity.type
_entity.pdbx_description
1 polymer ?
#
loop_
_entity_poly.entity_id
_entity_poly.type
_entity_poly.pdbx_seq_one_letter_code
_entity_poly.pdbx_strand_id
1 'polypeptide(L)'
;MLLALAASLTWLDPATLIPGQRGVCITEWSGGQRREIPITVLGLMDASAPERTAVLIRLDDPELAGMGVPAGMSGSPVMIDGTLLGAV
;
A
#
# COMPACT_ATOMS: atom_id res chain seq x y z
N MET A 1 26.52 -12.47 18.16
CA MET A 1 26.27 -11.95 16.80
C MET A 1 25.09 -12.72 16.25
N LEU A 2 23.89 -12.13 16.30
CA LEU A 2 22.66 -12.77 15.85
C LEU A 2 22.56 -12.55 14.33
N LEU A 3 22.73 -13.59 13.51
CA LEU A 3 22.45 -13.50 12.09
C LEU A 3 20.93 -13.33 11.92
N ALA A 4 20.49 -12.13 11.56
CA ALA A 4 19.15 -11.94 11.01
C ALA A 4 19.18 -12.46 9.56
N LEU A 5 18.40 -13.50 9.26
CA LEU A 5 18.09 -13.83 7.87
C LEU A 5 17.26 -12.65 7.31
N ALA A 6 17.86 -11.83 6.47
CA ALA A 6 17.09 -10.93 5.61
C ALA A 6 16.36 -11.80 4.59
N ALA A 7 15.09 -12.12 4.84
CA ALA A 7 14.24 -12.68 3.80
C ALA A 7 14.14 -11.64 2.68
N SER A 8 14.45 -12.05 1.45
CA SER A 8 14.21 -11.23 0.27
C SER A 8 12.71 -10.97 0.17
N LEU A 9 12.28 -9.77 0.54
CA LEU A 9 10.89 -9.35 0.40
C LEU A 9 10.57 -9.37 -1.11
N THR A 10 9.61 -10.20 -1.50
CA THR A 10 9.17 -10.23 -2.89
C THR A 10 8.23 -9.05 -3.09
N TRP A 11 8.64 -8.12 -3.93
CA TRP A 11 7.84 -6.96 -4.29
C TRP A 11 7.08 -7.25 -5.59
N LEU A 12 5.84 -6.79 -5.67
CA LEU A 12 5.04 -6.84 -6.88
C LEU A 12 5.52 -5.72 -7.82
N ASP A 13 5.79 -6.07 -9.07
CA ASP A 13 6.10 -5.07 -10.10
C ASP A 13 4.85 -4.25 -10.44
N PRO A 14 4.85 -2.92 -10.22
CA PRO A 14 3.70 -2.05 -10.51
C PRO A 14 3.23 -2.15 -11.97
N ALA A 15 4.11 -2.47 -12.93
CA ALA A 15 3.75 -2.61 -14.33
C ALA A 15 2.79 -3.79 -14.61
N THR A 16 2.69 -4.74 -13.67
CA THR A 16 1.79 -5.90 -13.77
C THR A 16 0.38 -5.65 -13.22
N LEU A 17 0.17 -4.49 -12.58
CA LEU A 17 -1.12 -4.16 -11.97
C LEU A 17 -2.20 -3.91 -13.01
N ILE A 18 -3.42 -4.31 -12.65
CA ILE A 18 -4.63 -4.09 -13.46
C ILE A 18 -5.59 -3.18 -12.67
N PRO A 19 -6.13 -2.10 -13.26
CA PRO A 19 -7.19 -1.32 -12.63
C PRO A 19 -8.37 -2.19 -12.18
N GLY A 20 -8.87 -1.96 -10.97
CA GLY A 20 -9.89 -2.78 -10.32
C GLY A 20 -9.34 -3.93 -9.47
N GLN A 21 -8.04 -4.22 -9.53
CA GLN A 21 -7.43 -5.23 -8.67
C GLN A 21 -7.55 -4.83 -7.19
N ARG A 22 -7.87 -5.80 -6.33
CA ARG A 22 -8.09 -5.56 -4.90
C ARG A 22 -6.85 -5.88 -4.08
N GLY A 23 -6.73 -5.21 -2.95
CA GLY A 23 -5.67 -5.44 -1.98
C GLY A 23 -6.06 -5.06 -0.56
N VAL A 24 -5.05 -4.97 0.29
CA VAL A 24 -5.17 -4.43 1.64
C VAL A 24 -4.02 -3.47 1.93
N CYS A 25 -4.35 -2.33 2.51
CA CYS A 25 -3.40 -1.45 3.18
C CYS A 25 -3.38 -1.82 4.67
N ILE A 26 -2.22 -2.19 5.19
CA ILE A 26 -2.05 -2.55 6.59
C ILE A 26 -1.47 -1.33 7.30
N THR A 27 -2.21 -0.77 8.24
CA THR A 27 -1.78 0.40 9.02
C THR A 27 -1.92 0.14 10.51
N GLU A 28 -1.17 0.89 11.32
CA GLU A 28 -1.50 1.04 12.72
C GLU A 28 -2.67 2.04 12.85
N TRP A 29 -3.58 1.75 13.77
CA TRP A 29 -4.66 2.63 14.19
C TRP A 29 -4.44 3.02 15.67
N SER A 30 -5.23 3.98 16.15
CA SER A 30 -5.09 4.53 17.50
C SER A 30 -4.84 3.45 18.57
N GLY A 31 -3.71 3.55 19.27
CA GLY A 31 -3.37 2.64 20.37
C GLY A 31 -2.60 1.38 19.96
N GLY A 32 -1.86 1.38 18.85
CA GLY A 32 -1.03 0.24 18.48
C GLY A 32 -1.77 -0.89 17.75
N GLN A 33 -3.06 -0.71 17.49
CA GLN A 33 -3.86 -1.77 16.89
C GLN A 33 -3.67 -1.80 15.37
N ARG A 34 -3.22 -2.93 14.84
CA ARG A 34 -3.16 -3.16 13.40
C ARG A 34 -4.58 -3.18 12.81
N ARG A 35 -4.79 -2.41 11.74
CA ARG A 35 -6.01 -2.38 10.91
C ARG A 35 -5.65 -2.74 9.48
N GLU A 36 -6.52 -3.50 8.83
CA GLU A 36 -6.43 -3.79 7.39
C GLU A 36 -7.55 -3.03 6.68
N ILE A 37 -7.16 -2.13 5.79
CA ILE A 37 -8.07 -1.31 5.00
C ILE A 37 -8.14 -1.91 3.60
N PRO A 38 -9.30 -2.36 3.11
CA PRO A 38 -9.44 -2.82 1.75
C PRO A 38 -9.09 -1.72 0.76
N ILE A 39 -8.42 -2.06 -0.34
CA ILE A 39 -8.10 -1.10 -1.40
C ILE A 39 -8.49 -1.61 -2.77
N THR A 40 -8.67 -0.67 -3.69
CA THR A 40 -8.81 -0.92 -5.13
C THR A 40 -7.72 -0.17 -5.88
N VAL A 41 -6.98 -0.86 -6.74
CA VAL A 41 -6.00 -0.25 -7.65
C VAL A 41 -6.73 0.52 -8.74
N LEU A 42 -6.35 1.77 -8.95
CA LEU A 42 -6.93 2.63 -9.99
C LEU A 42 -6.01 2.72 -11.22
N GLY A 43 -4.70 2.60 -11.04
CA GLY A 43 -3.72 2.58 -12.12
C GLY A 43 -2.36 3.11 -11.71
N LEU A 44 -1.49 3.33 -12.69
CA LEU A 44 -0.19 3.97 -12.50
C LEU A 44 -0.30 5.46 -12.80
N MET A 45 0.45 6.26 -12.05
CA MET A 45 0.61 7.69 -12.28
C MET A 45 2.10 7.98 -12.47
N ASP A 46 2.42 8.70 -13.54
CA ASP A 46 3.75 9.24 -13.75
C ASP A 46 3.99 10.31 -12.68
N ALA A 47 4.93 10.08 -11.76
CA ALA A 47 5.31 11.15 -10.85
C ALA A 47 6.15 12.19 -11.59
N SER A 48 6.08 13.43 -11.13
CA SER A 48 6.78 14.59 -11.70
C SER A 48 8.31 14.52 -11.59
N ALA A 49 8.88 13.49 -10.96
CA ALA A 49 10.31 13.27 -10.84
C ALA A 49 10.73 11.98 -11.56
N PRO A 50 11.90 11.99 -12.25
CA PRO A 50 12.47 10.77 -12.82
C PRO A 50 12.59 9.68 -11.74
N GLU A 51 12.28 8.44 -12.10
CA GLU A 51 12.39 7.24 -11.24
C GLU A 51 11.28 7.02 -10.19
N ARG A 52 10.18 7.78 -10.22
CA ARG A 52 9.03 7.52 -9.33
C ARG A 52 7.79 7.16 -10.13
N THR A 53 7.52 5.86 -10.27
CA THR A 53 6.18 5.38 -10.65
C THR A 53 5.34 5.35 -9.38
N ALA A 54 4.22 6.09 -9.35
CA ALA A 54 3.26 6.01 -8.26
C ALA A 54 2.11 5.09 -8.65
N VAL A 55 1.64 4.26 -7.72
CA VAL A 55 0.39 3.51 -7.90
C VAL A 55 -0.73 4.30 -7.26
N LEU A 56 -1.76 4.61 -8.04
CA LEU A 56 -2.97 5.21 -7.54
C LEU A 56 -3.87 4.10 -6.99
N ILE A 57 -4.24 4.21 -5.71
CA ILE A 57 -5.17 3.30 -5.05
C ILE A 57 -6.31 4.09 -4.40
N ARG A 58 -7.47 3.46 -4.26
CA ARG A 58 -8.58 3.94 -3.43
C ARG A 58 -8.62 3.12 -2.15
N LEU A 59 -8.72 3.78 -1.00
CA LEU A 59 -9.06 3.13 0.26
C LEU A 59 -10.58 2.89 0.28
N ASP A 60 -10.99 1.63 0.26
CA ASP A 60 -12.39 1.22 0.28
C ASP A 60 -12.89 1.06 1.73
N ASP A 61 -12.84 2.18 2.48
CA ASP A 61 -13.30 2.25 3.86
C ASP A 61 -14.33 3.37 4.03
N PRO A 62 -15.58 3.05 4.44
CA PRO A 62 -16.62 4.05 4.66
C PRO A 62 -16.23 5.13 5.67
N GLU A 63 -15.39 4.81 6.66
CA GLU A 63 -14.92 5.80 7.64
C GLU A 63 -13.93 6.78 7.03
N LEU A 64 -13.17 6.37 6.01
CA LEU A 64 -12.20 7.23 5.32
C LEU A 64 -12.82 7.95 4.10
N ALA A 65 -14.03 7.57 3.71
CA ALA A 65 -14.74 8.17 2.59
C ALA A 65 -14.91 9.69 2.81
N GLY A 66 -14.28 10.49 1.94
CA GLY A 66 -14.34 11.95 2.00
C GLY A 66 -13.36 12.61 2.97
N MET A 67 -12.66 11.85 3.82
CA MET A 67 -11.62 12.41 4.72
C MET A 67 -10.22 12.42 4.09
N GLY A 68 -9.99 11.62 3.04
CA GLY A 68 -8.68 11.44 2.44
C GLY A 68 -7.82 10.46 3.26
N VAL A 69 -6.49 10.53 3.11
CA VAL A 69 -5.54 9.67 3.82
C VAL A 69 -5.15 10.32 5.15
N PRO A 70 -5.45 9.70 6.31
CA PRO A 70 -5.02 10.17 7.63
C PRO A 70 -3.50 10.40 7.73
N ALA A 71 -3.12 11.43 8.48
CA ALA A 71 -1.72 11.65 8.85
C ALA A 71 -1.18 10.45 9.65
N GLY A 72 0.05 10.03 9.35
CA GLY A 72 0.67 8.87 9.98
C GLY A 72 0.51 7.55 9.22
N MET A 73 -0.28 7.51 8.14
CA MET A 73 -0.33 6.33 7.26
C MET A 73 0.91 6.17 6.38
N SER A 74 1.81 7.16 6.33
CA SER A 74 3.05 7.05 5.56
C SER A 74 3.86 5.82 6.00
N GLY A 75 4.23 4.98 5.03
CA GLY A 75 4.95 3.73 5.30
C GLY A 75 4.07 2.52 5.57
N SER A 76 2.73 2.68 5.58
CA SER A 76 1.79 1.56 5.72
C SER A 76 1.89 0.64 4.50
N PRO A 77 2.25 -0.66 4.68
CA PRO A 77 2.43 -1.56 3.55
C PRO A 77 1.10 -1.86 2.83
N VAL A 78 1.16 -1.85 1.51
CA VAL A 78 0.05 -2.21 0.62
C VAL A 78 0.34 -3.57 0.00
N MET A 79 -0.58 -4.51 0.17
CA MET A 79 -0.45 -5.90 -0.29
C MET A 79 -1.50 -6.19 -1.36
N ILE A 80 -1.09 -6.87 -2.43
CA ILE A 80 -1.97 -7.47 -3.45
C ILE A 80 -1.70 -8.98 -3.44
N ASP A 81 -2.74 -9.79 -3.23
CA ASP A 81 -2.63 -11.25 -3.20
C ASP A 81 -1.50 -11.77 -2.27
N GLY A 82 -1.30 -11.10 -1.13
CA GLY A 82 -0.26 -11.43 -0.15
C GLY A 82 1.16 -10.99 -0.54
N THR A 83 1.35 -10.36 -1.70
CA THR A 83 2.64 -9.82 -2.17
C THR A 83 2.71 -8.32 -1.93
N LEU A 84 3.87 -7.82 -1.50
CA LEU A 84 4.03 -6.40 -1.18
C LEU A 84 4.13 -5.56 -2.44
N LEU A 85 3.22 -4.61 -2.61
CA LEU A 85 3.26 -3.68 -3.73
C LEU A 85 4.09 -2.43 -3.41
N GLY A 86 3.96 -1.91 -2.19
CA GLY A 86 4.53 -0.62 -1.84
C GLY A 86 4.06 -0.16 -0.47
N ALA A 87 4.16 1.14 -0.24
CA ALA A 87 3.65 1.79 0.96
C ALA A 87 2.89 3.07 0.60
N VAL A 88 1.98 3.49 1.48
CA VAL A 88 1.27 4.77 1.42
C VAL A 88 2.20 5.94 1.71
#